data_AF-A0A7L4Z7D3-F1
#
_entry.id   AF-A0A7L4Z7D3-F1
#
_cell.length_a   1.000
_cell.length_b   1.000
_cell.length_c   1.000
_cell.angle_alpha   90.00
_cell.angle_beta   90.00
_cell.angle_gamma   90.00
#
_symmetry.space_group_name_H-M   'P 1'
#
loop_
_entity.id
_entity.type
_entity.pdbx_description
1 polymer ?
#
loop_
_entity_poly.entity_id
_entity_poly.type
_entity_poly.pdbx_seq_one_letter_code
_entity_poly.pdbx_strand_id
1 'polypeptide(L)'
;MSARLRGIASETEQIVAAGRYRAPDGREVPLADATAAARTGTRTYGPGPVPVPSPPGLDTVVEVTGESSTEAARRLADAPVAVLNFASARNPGGGCLNGARAQEEALCRASALYTCLLEAREFYDHHRADRDPLYSDRVIHSPGVPVFRDDRGRLLAEPCQVGFLTAAAPNAGVLRRTAPGRAAEIPAALATRAERVLETAAAHGYRRLVLGAWGCGVFQNDPAQVAGAFRKLLGAGGRFERTFEQIVFGVLDRTPGTTVREAFVRAFASAGV
;
A
#
# COMPACT_ATOMS: atom_id res chain seq x y z
N MET A 1 -11.40 -15.95 11.93
CA MET A 1 -11.45 -14.47 12.06
C MET A 1 -11.22 -14.06 13.50
N SER A 2 -10.39 -13.05 13.77
CA SER A 2 -9.99 -12.68 15.15
C SER A 2 -10.96 -11.69 15.81
N ALA A 3 -11.50 -12.03 16.98
CA ALA A 3 -12.33 -11.12 17.78
C ALA A 3 -11.57 -9.86 18.22
N ARG A 4 -10.31 -10.02 18.62
CA ARG A 4 -9.43 -8.89 18.98
C ARG A 4 -9.28 -7.91 17.81
N LEU A 5 -9.01 -8.41 16.61
CA LEU A 5 -8.84 -7.53 15.43
C LEU A 5 -10.13 -6.81 15.05
N ARG A 6 -11.30 -7.46 15.21
CA ARG A 6 -12.59 -6.78 15.05
C ARG A 6 -12.79 -5.66 16.07
N GLY A 7 -12.44 -5.90 17.33
CA GLY A 7 -12.50 -4.88 18.38
C GLY A 7 -11.65 -3.65 18.03
N ILE A 8 -10.41 -3.85 17.58
CA ILE A 8 -9.52 -2.76 17.15
C ILE A 8 -10.10 -2.01 15.94
N ALA A 9 -10.66 -2.73 14.96
CA ALA A 9 -11.28 -2.10 13.79
C ALA A 9 -12.49 -1.24 14.20
N SER A 10 -13.37 -1.78 15.04
CA SER A 10 -14.53 -1.06 15.57
C SER A 10 -14.13 0.20 16.36
N GLU A 11 -13.14 0.10 17.24
CA GLU A 11 -12.61 1.25 18.00
C GLU A 11 -11.97 2.29 17.07
N THR A 12 -11.30 1.85 15.99
CA THR A 12 -10.70 2.76 15.00
C THR A 12 -11.75 3.57 14.27
N GLU A 13 -12.85 2.96 13.84
CA GLU A 13 -13.96 3.68 13.21
C GLU A 13 -14.64 4.65 14.19
N GLN A 14 -14.77 4.27 15.47
CA GLN A 14 -15.29 5.17 16.50
C GLN A 14 -14.39 6.40 16.70
N ILE A 15 -13.07 6.21 16.72
CA ILE A 15 -12.09 7.30 16.81
C ILE A 15 -12.17 8.23 15.60
N VAL A 16 -12.23 7.66 14.39
CA VAL A 16 -12.35 8.42 13.15
C VAL A 16 -13.65 9.22 13.12
N ALA A 17 -14.78 8.62 13.51
CA ALA A 17 -16.06 9.29 13.61
C ALA A 17 -16.07 10.40 14.68
N ALA A 18 -15.42 10.17 15.83
CA ALA A 18 -15.28 11.18 16.88
C ALA A 18 -14.29 12.31 16.52
N GLY A 19 -13.47 12.09 15.49
CA GLY A 19 -12.43 13.03 15.03
C GLY A 19 -11.29 13.22 16.03
N ARG A 20 -11.12 12.31 17.01
CA ARG A 20 -10.08 12.38 18.05
C ARG A 20 -9.97 11.09 18.85
N TYR A 21 -8.87 10.93 19.60
CA TYR A 21 -8.71 9.86 20.59
C TYR A 21 -7.91 10.33 21.81
N ARG A 22 -7.93 9.54 22.89
CA ARG A 22 -7.08 9.77 24.05
C ARG A 22 -5.78 8.95 23.93
N ALA A 23 -4.65 9.63 23.88
CA ALA A 23 -3.33 9.01 23.81
C ALA A 23 -2.96 8.28 25.12
N PRO A 24 -1.95 7.39 25.11
CA PRO A 24 -1.49 6.69 26.31
C PRO A 24 -1.02 7.61 27.45
N ASP A 25 -0.56 8.82 27.13
CA ASP A 25 -0.16 9.86 28.08
C ASP A 25 -1.36 10.68 28.62
N GLY A 26 -2.58 10.34 28.19
CA GLY A 26 -3.82 10.96 28.63
C GLY A 26 -4.23 12.21 27.86
N ARG A 27 -3.41 12.71 26.93
CA ARG A 27 -3.75 13.86 26.07
C ARG A 27 -4.80 13.48 25.05
N GLU A 28 -5.64 14.45 24.67
CA GLU A 28 -6.54 14.29 23.53
C GLU A 28 -5.79 14.65 22.25
N VAL A 29 -5.87 13.77 21.24
CA VAL A 29 -5.23 13.95 19.94
C VAL A 29 -6.32 14.18 18.89
N PRO A 30 -6.39 15.39 18.29
CA PRO A 30 -7.36 15.68 17.25
C PRO A 30 -6.96 15.02 15.92
N LEU A 31 -7.95 14.50 15.20
CA LEU A 31 -7.81 13.86 13.89
C LEU A 31 -8.79 14.40 12.84
N ALA A 32 -9.80 15.18 13.25
CA ALA A 32 -10.93 15.58 12.41
C ALA A 32 -10.49 16.26 11.11
N ASP A 33 -9.69 17.33 11.21
CA ASP A 33 -9.27 18.12 10.06
C ASP A 33 -8.39 17.32 9.10
N ALA A 34 -7.40 16.59 9.63
CA ALA A 34 -6.52 15.71 8.85
C ALA A 34 -7.32 14.62 8.12
N THR A 35 -8.30 14.03 8.79
CA THR A 35 -9.17 13.00 8.20
C THR A 35 -10.08 13.58 7.12
N ALA A 36 -10.69 14.74 7.37
CA ALA A 36 -11.55 15.41 6.40
C ALA A 36 -10.77 15.85 5.15
N ALA A 37 -9.56 16.39 5.33
CA ALA A 37 -8.67 16.76 4.24
C ALA A 37 -8.26 15.53 3.42
N ALA A 38 -7.88 14.43 4.08
CA ALA A 38 -7.50 13.19 3.41
C ALA A 38 -8.65 12.62 2.56
N ARG A 39 -9.86 12.52 3.13
CA ARG A 39 -11.06 12.07 2.41
C ARG A 39 -11.39 12.95 1.22
N THR A 40 -11.38 14.27 1.43
CA THR A 40 -11.69 15.24 0.37
C THR A 40 -10.65 15.21 -0.75
N GLY A 41 -9.40 14.88 -0.43
CA GLY A 41 -8.30 14.73 -1.38
C GLY A 41 -8.25 13.36 -2.08
N THR A 42 -9.00 12.36 -1.64
CA THR A 42 -8.94 11.01 -2.23
C THR A 42 -9.42 10.99 -3.67
N ARG A 43 -8.59 10.48 -4.59
CA ARG A 43 -8.92 10.40 -6.03
C ARG A 43 -8.47 9.06 -6.62
N THR A 44 -9.13 8.63 -7.69
CA THR A 44 -8.73 7.45 -8.47
C THR A 44 -8.01 7.90 -9.73
N TYR A 45 -6.88 7.25 -10.02
CA TYR A 45 -6.05 7.46 -11.20
C TYR A 45 -5.96 6.18 -12.04
N GLY A 46 -5.49 6.31 -13.29
CA GLY A 46 -5.48 5.23 -14.27
C GLY A 46 -6.84 5.03 -14.97
N PRO A 47 -7.04 3.92 -15.73
CA PRO A 47 -6.08 2.84 -15.99
C PRO A 47 -4.99 3.19 -17.01
N GLY A 48 -5.15 4.27 -17.77
CA GLY A 48 -4.12 4.79 -18.66
C GLY A 48 -2.93 5.42 -17.89
N PRO A 49 -1.82 5.73 -18.58
CA PRO A 49 -0.67 6.41 -17.96
C PRO A 49 -1.07 7.68 -17.23
N VAL A 50 -0.49 7.88 -16.04
CA VAL A 50 -0.65 9.10 -15.26
C VAL A 50 0.51 10.03 -15.61
N PRO A 51 0.26 11.31 -15.98
CA PRO A 51 1.32 12.26 -16.27
C PRO A 51 2.29 12.41 -15.08
N VAL A 52 3.58 12.26 -15.34
CA VAL A 52 4.64 12.41 -14.34
C VAL A 52 5.50 13.64 -14.64
N PRO A 53 5.89 14.43 -13.63
CA PRO A 53 6.91 15.45 -13.79
C PRO A 53 8.24 14.85 -14.24
N SER A 54 9.12 15.68 -14.83
CA SER A 54 10.50 15.28 -15.11
C SER A 54 11.20 14.84 -13.82
N PRO A 55 12.03 13.77 -13.87
CA PRO A 55 12.68 13.27 -12.69
C PRO A 55 13.62 14.34 -12.09
N PRO A 56 13.59 14.56 -10.77
CA PRO A 56 14.45 15.53 -10.09
C PRO A 56 15.95 15.18 -10.14
N GLY A 57 16.34 14.00 -10.64
CA GLY A 57 17.72 13.59 -10.73
C GLY A 57 18.31 13.18 -9.38
N LEU A 58 17.51 12.56 -8.52
CA LEU A 58 17.92 12.12 -7.17
C LEU A 58 18.76 10.84 -7.21
N ASP A 59 19.53 10.63 -6.15
CA ASP A 59 20.18 9.34 -5.88
C ASP A 59 19.27 8.52 -4.97
N THR A 60 18.59 7.54 -5.55
CA THR A 60 17.52 6.77 -4.88
C THR A 60 18.10 5.72 -3.94
N VAL A 61 17.93 5.84 -2.62
CA VAL A 61 18.29 4.77 -1.68
C VAL A 61 17.20 3.71 -1.62
N VAL A 62 17.55 2.44 -1.80
CA VAL A 62 16.60 1.31 -1.72
C VAL A 62 16.96 0.39 -0.56
N GLU A 63 16.01 0.19 0.37
CA GLU A 63 16.14 -0.72 1.51
C GLU A 63 15.14 -1.88 1.39
N VAL A 64 15.55 -3.09 1.77
CA VAL A 64 14.63 -4.22 1.97
C VAL A 64 14.67 -4.59 3.45
N THR A 65 13.54 -4.46 4.15
CA THR A 65 13.48 -4.63 5.60
C THR A 65 12.44 -5.67 6.01
N GLY A 66 12.50 -6.10 7.27
CA GLY A 66 11.48 -6.96 7.89
C GLY A 66 10.33 -6.20 8.54
N GLU A 67 10.27 -4.87 8.35
CA GLU A 67 9.25 -4.00 8.94
C GLU A 67 7.88 -4.24 8.31
N SER A 68 6.82 -3.93 9.06
CA SER A 68 5.52 -3.70 8.43
C SER A 68 5.49 -2.39 7.66
N SER A 69 4.46 -2.23 6.81
CA SER A 69 4.25 -0.97 6.09
C SER A 69 4.02 0.22 7.04
N THR A 70 3.38 0.01 8.18
CA THR A 70 3.12 1.06 9.19
C THR A 70 4.37 1.42 9.98
N GLU A 71 5.21 0.44 10.33
CA GLU A 71 6.50 0.69 10.98
C GLU A 71 7.44 1.49 10.07
N ALA A 72 7.61 1.03 8.82
CA ALA A 72 8.45 1.73 7.83
C ALA A 72 7.93 3.14 7.55
N ALA A 73 6.60 3.32 7.39
CA ALA A 73 6.03 4.65 7.14
C ALA A 73 6.30 5.62 8.29
N ARG A 74 6.15 5.17 9.55
CA ARG A 74 6.44 6.00 10.72
C ARG A 74 7.90 6.38 10.83
N ARG A 75 8.82 5.47 10.46
CA ARG A 75 10.26 5.76 10.42
C ARG A 75 10.61 6.84 9.39
N LEU A 76 9.86 6.94 8.30
CA LEU A 76 10.10 7.88 7.19
C LEU A 76 9.25 9.17 7.26
N ALA A 77 8.41 9.33 8.28
CA ALA A 77 7.37 10.35 8.33
C ALA A 77 7.86 11.77 8.69
N ASP A 78 9.17 11.98 8.79
CA ASP A 78 9.80 13.31 8.87
C ASP A 78 9.71 14.09 7.54
N ALA A 79 9.33 13.42 6.45
CA ALA A 79 8.95 14.03 5.18
C ALA A 79 7.73 13.30 4.55
N PRO A 80 7.09 13.87 3.51
CA PRO A 80 5.98 13.21 2.84
C PRO A 80 6.33 11.82 2.30
N VAL A 81 5.68 10.80 2.85
CA VAL A 81 5.84 9.39 2.48
C VAL A 81 4.54 8.82 1.92
N ALA A 82 4.65 7.97 0.89
CA ALA A 82 3.53 7.18 0.38
C ALA A 82 3.72 5.68 0.62
N VAL A 83 2.66 5.01 1.04
CA VAL A 83 2.60 3.56 1.29
C VAL A 83 1.72 2.90 0.24
N LEU A 84 2.22 1.83 -0.39
CA LEU A 84 1.39 0.96 -1.22
C LEU A 84 0.49 0.09 -0.33
N ASN A 85 -0.83 0.31 -0.42
CA ASN A 85 -1.84 -0.58 0.16
C ASN A 85 -2.08 -1.78 -0.78
N PHE A 86 -1.93 -2.99 -0.25
CA PHE A 86 -2.09 -4.25 -0.99
C PHE A 86 -3.56 -4.62 -1.09
N ALA A 87 -4.26 -3.85 -1.93
CA ALA A 87 -5.69 -3.69 -1.84
C ALA A 87 -6.49 -4.91 -2.30
N SER A 88 -7.64 -5.11 -1.66
CA SER A 88 -8.77 -5.79 -2.26
C SER A 88 -9.34 -4.95 -3.41
N ALA A 89 -9.58 -5.58 -4.55
CA ALA A 89 -10.24 -4.93 -5.67
C ALA A 89 -11.72 -4.62 -5.37
N ARG A 90 -12.38 -5.37 -4.47
CA ARG A 90 -13.86 -5.38 -4.35
C ARG A 90 -14.39 -4.81 -3.05
N ASN A 91 -13.58 -4.80 -2.01
CA ASN A 91 -14.02 -4.43 -0.66
C ASN A 91 -13.06 -3.39 -0.09
N PRO A 92 -13.51 -2.15 0.16
CA PRO A 92 -12.71 -1.16 0.86
C PRO A 92 -12.17 -1.72 2.17
N GLY A 93 -10.85 -1.67 2.36
CA GLY A 93 -10.20 -2.22 3.55
C GLY A 93 -10.30 -3.74 3.70
N GLY A 94 -10.61 -4.47 2.62
CA GLY A 94 -10.65 -5.92 2.60
C GLY A 94 -11.61 -6.51 3.66
N GLY A 95 -11.08 -7.39 4.51
CA GLY A 95 -11.82 -7.99 5.62
C GLY A 95 -11.64 -7.29 6.96
N CYS A 96 -11.26 -5.99 7.00
CA CYS A 96 -10.84 -5.27 8.21
C CYS A 96 -11.85 -5.40 9.35
N LEU A 97 -13.10 -4.99 9.08
CA LEU A 97 -14.20 -5.01 10.06
C LEU A 97 -14.59 -6.44 10.50
N ASN A 98 -14.26 -7.44 9.68
CA ASN A 98 -14.50 -8.85 9.99
C ASN A 98 -13.34 -9.50 10.77
N GLY A 99 -12.25 -8.78 11.01
CA GLY A 99 -11.07 -9.26 11.75
C GLY A 99 -10.15 -10.15 10.92
N ALA A 100 -10.08 -9.90 9.61
CA ALA A 100 -9.09 -10.51 8.73
C ALA A 100 -7.69 -9.96 9.01
N ARG A 101 -6.69 -10.72 8.56
CA ARG A 101 -5.27 -10.43 8.81
C ARG A 101 -4.48 -10.51 7.50
N ALA A 102 -4.47 -9.42 6.77
CA ALA A 102 -3.45 -9.10 5.77
C ALA A 102 -2.97 -7.65 5.97
N GLN A 103 -2.18 -7.14 5.02
CA GLN A 103 -1.58 -5.81 5.10
C GLN A 103 -2.64 -4.71 5.00
N GLU A 104 -3.58 -4.79 4.06
CA GLU A 104 -4.66 -3.80 3.91
C GLU A 104 -5.47 -3.64 5.20
N GLU A 105 -5.85 -4.74 5.86
CA GLU A 105 -6.59 -4.65 7.11
C GLU A 105 -5.75 -4.11 8.26
N ALA A 106 -4.43 -4.32 8.24
CA ALA A 106 -3.54 -3.70 9.23
C ALA A 106 -3.47 -2.19 9.04
N LEU A 107 -3.34 -1.72 7.79
CA LEU A 107 -3.37 -0.29 7.45
C LEU A 107 -4.69 0.35 7.89
N CYS A 108 -5.82 -0.27 7.56
CA CYS A 108 -7.15 0.24 7.91
C CYS A 108 -7.40 0.24 9.43
N ARG A 109 -6.86 -0.71 10.19
CA ARG A 109 -6.93 -0.67 11.66
C ARG A 109 -6.01 0.37 12.29
N ALA A 110 -4.95 0.78 11.61
CA ALA A 110 -3.95 1.68 12.18
C ALA A 110 -4.15 3.15 11.81
N SER A 111 -5.09 3.45 10.93
CA SER A 111 -5.22 4.77 10.30
C SER A 111 -6.67 5.09 9.91
N ALA A 112 -6.90 6.30 9.40
CA ALA A 112 -8.18 6.69 8.80
C ALA A 112 -8.31 6.26 7.32
N LEU A 113 -7.51 5.28 6.86
CA LEU A 113 -7.53 4.86 5.44
C LEU A 113 -8.91 4.34 5.02
N TYR A 114 -9.58 3.56 5.87
CA TYR A 114 -10.87 2.94 5.52
C TYR A 114 -11.90 3.99 5.07
N THR A 115 -12.06 5.09 5.80
CA THR A 115 -12.99 6.16 5.43
C THR A 115 -12.61 6.86 4.12
N CYS A 116 -11.32 6.95 3.81
CA CYS A 116 -10.85 7.49 2.53
C CYS A 116 -11.21 6.54 1.37
N LEU A 117 -11.06 5.23 1.56
CA LEU A 117 -11.41 4.23 0.54
C LEU A 117 -12.90 4.24 0.20
N LEU A 118 -13.78 4.60 1.14
CA LEU A 118 -15.22 4.71 0.87
C LEU A 118 -15.59 5.79 -0.16
N GLU A 119 -14.71 6.79 -0.36
CA GLU A 119 -14.91 7.84 -1.37
C GLU A 119 -14.64 7.34 -2.79
N ALA A 120 -13.82 6.30 -2.95
CA ALA A 120 -13.41 5.76 -4.24
C ALA A 120 -14.38 4.70 -4.79
N ARG A 121 -15.69 4.99 -4.79
CA ARG A 121 -16.73 4.03 -5.19
C ARG A 121 -16.53 3.44 -6.59
N GLU A 122 -16.14 4.28 -7.55
CA GLU A 122 -15.91 3.89 -8.94
C GLU A 122 -14.91 2.73 -9.07
N PHE A 123 -13.83 2.76 -8.29
CA PHE A 123 -12.84 1.68 -8.27
C PHE A 123 -13.49 0.34 -7.92
N TYR A 124 -14.21 0.29 -6.80
CA TYR A 124 -14.79 -0.95 -6.29
C TYR A 124 -15.98 -1.42 -7.13
N ASP A 125 -16.84 -0.51 -7.58
CA ASP A 125 -17.99 -0.84 -8.41
C ASP A 125 -17.56 -1.43 -9.76
N HIS A 126 -16.48 -0.90 -10.35
CA HIS A 126 -15.86 -1.47 -11.54
C HIS A 126 -15.42 -2.92 -11.31
N HIS A 127 -14.67 -3.25 -10.25
CA HIS A 127 -14.20 -4.62 -9.99
C HIS A 127 -15.27 -5.57 -9.40
N ARG A 128 -16.42 -5.05 -8.98
CA ARG A 128 -17.60 -5.86 -8.65
C ARG A 128 -18.36 -6.27 -9.90
N ALA A 129 -18.46 -5.36 -10.88
CA ALA A 129 -19.07 -5.60 -12.18
C ALA A 129 -18.17 -6.48 -13.06
N ASP A 130 -16.89 -6.13 -13.20
CA ASP A 130 -15.88 -6.91 -13.90
C ASP A 130 -15.23 -7.93 -12.96
N ARG A 131 -15.46 -9.22 -13.24
CA ARG A 131 -15.00 -10.31 -12.39
C ARG A 131 -13.62 -10.86 -12.78
N ASP A 132 -12.93 -10.25 -13.75
CA ASP A 132 -11.58 -10.69 -14.15
C ASP A 132 -10.59 -10.67 -12.96
N PRO A 133 -9.93 -11.80 -12.64
CA PRO A 133 -8.93 -11.88 -11.59
C PRO A 133 -7.66 -11.04 -11.82
N LEU A 134 -7.41 -10.55 -13.04
CA LEU A 134 -6.33 -9.61 -13.31
C LEU A 134 -6.59 -8.23 -12.71
N TYR A 135 -7.86 -7.87 -12.48
CA TYR A 135 -8.32 -6.52 -12.12
C TYR A 135 -7.83 -5.47 -13.13
N SER A 136 -7.78 -4.20 -12.72
CA SER A 136 -7.42 -3.09 -13.59
C SER A 136 -6.26 -2.27 -13.03
N ASP A 137 -5.62 -1.46 -13.89
CA ASP A 137 -4.47 -0.64 -13.53
C ASP A 137 -4.85 0.69 -12.87
N ARG A 138 -5.91 0.65 -12.05
CA ARG A 138 -6.41 1.80 -11.30
C ARG A 138 -5.68 1.90 -9.97
N VAL A 139 -5.42 3.13 -9.53
CA VAL A 139 -4.78 3.42 -8.25
C VAL A 139 -5.59 4.48 -7.53
N ILE A 140 -6.05 4.18 -6.31
CA ILE A 140 -6.65 5.21 -5.44
C ILE A 140 -5.50 5.88 -4.68
N HIS A 141 -5.38 7.19 -4.78
CA HIS A 141 -4.50 7.99 -3.95
C HIS A 141 -5.31 8.62 -2.82
N SER A 142 -4.88 8.42 -1.57
CA SER A 142 -5.43 9.09 -0.39
C SER A 142 -4.31 9.89 0.29
N PRO A 143 -4.31 11.24 0.19
CA PRO A 143 -3.22 12.06 0.72
C PRO A 143 -3.30 12.24 2.23
N GLY A 144 -2.15 12.26 2.91
CA GLY A 144 -2.04 12.76 4.29
C GLY A 144 -2.94 12.06 5.32
N VAL A 145 -3.24 10.78 5.12
CA VAL A 145 -4.11 10.00 6.01
C VAL A 145 -3.44 9.84 7.37
N PRO A 146 -4.12 10.19 8.48
CA PRO A 146 -3.54 10.03 9.80
C PRO A 146 -3.39 8.55 10.18
N VAL A 147 -2.18 8.17 10.57
CA VAL A 147 -1.80 6.88 11.16
C VAL A 147 -1.60 7.09 12.66
N PHE A 148 -2.39 6.42 13.47
CA PHE A 148 -2.50 6.69 14.91
C PHE A 148 -2.45 5.41 15.77
N ARG A 149 -2.14 4.25 15.18
CA ARG A 149 -1.77 3.05 15.95
C ARG A 149 -0.48 2.42 15.48
N ASP A 150 0.16 1.69 16.39
CA ASP A 150 1.23 0.75 16.05
C ASP A 150 0.70 -0.64 15.64
N ASP A 151 1.63 -1.51 15.24
CA ASP A 151 1.36 -2.88 14.81
C ASP A 151 0.77 -3.79 15.90
N ARG A 152 0.89 -3.39 17.17
CA ARG A 152 0.27 -4.08 18.31
C ARG A 152 -1.16 -3.60 18.56
N GLY A 153 -1.61 -2.58 17.82
CA GLY A 153 -2.92 -1.94 17.93
C GLY A 153 -2.98 -0.86 19.01
N ARG A 154 -1.83 -0.45 19.57
CA ARG A 154 -1.76 0.59 20.61
C ARG A 154 -1.85 1.97 19.95
N LEU A 155 -2.62 2.87 20.55
CA LEU A 155 -2.71 4.26 20.11
C LEU A 155 -1.36 4.97 20.30
N LEU A 156 -1.02 5.84 19.35
CA LEU A 156 0.21 6.62 19.37
C LEU A 156 0.02 7.92 20.15
N ALA A 157 1.04 8.40 20.87
CA ALA A 157 1.00 9.75 21.43
C ALA A 157 1.13 10.83 20.35
N GLU A 158 1.86 10.51 19.28
CA GLU A 158 2.11 11.38 18.14
C GLU A 158 1.74 10.61 16.87
N PRO A 159 0.58 10.89 16.26
CA PRO A 159 0.22 10.32 14.97
C PRO A 159 1.06 10.96 13.86
N CYS A 160 1.21 10.26 12.75
CA CYS A 160 1.84 10.81 11.54
C CYS A 160 0.86 10.79 10.37
N GLN A 161 1.09 11.62 9.36
CA GLN A 161 0.28 11.66 8.14
C GLN A 161 1.02 10.97 7.00
N VAL A 162 0.32 10.10 6.29
CA VAL A 162 0.91 9.24 5.25
C VAL A 162 0.02 9.24 4.01
N GLY A 163 0.63 9.34 2.83
CA GLY A 163 -0.08 9.06 1.58
C GLY A 163 -0.32 7.57 1.40
N PHE A 164 -1.49 7.17 0.93
CA PHE A 164 -1.72 5.77 0.53
C PHE A 164 -1.98 5.67 -0.97
N LEU A 165 -1.31 4.71 -1.59
CA LEU A 165 -1.50 4.28 -2.98
C LEU A 165 -2.19 2.91 -2.92
N THR A 166 -3.48 2.86 -3.15
CA THR A 166 -4.28 1.63 -3.08
C THR A 166 -4.43 1.05 -4.48
N ALA A 167 -3.84 -0.12 -4.70
CA ALA A 167 -3.90 -0.85 -5.96
C ALA A 167 -4.02 -2.36 -5.69
N ALA A 168 -4.89 -3.04 -6.44
CA ALA A 168 -5.07 -4.47 -6.33
C ALA A 168 -4.07 -5.21 -7.24
N ALA A 169 -3.22 -6.07 -6.68
CA ALA A 169 -2.39 -6.97 -7.49
C ALA A 169 -3.29 -7.99 -8.22
N PRO A 170 -2.86 -8.55 -9.37
CA PRO A 170 -3.57 -9.67 -9.99
C PRO A 170 -3.77 -10.81 -8.99
N ASN A 171 -4.94 -11.42 -8.98
CA ASN A 171 -5.20 -12.61 -8.18
C ASN A 171 -4.71 -13.86 -8.92
N ALA A 172 -3.40 -14.05 -8.89
CA ALA A 172 -2.70 -15.13 -9.59
C ALA A 172 -3.20 -16.53 -9.20
N GLY A 173 -3.54 -16.74 -7.91
CA GLY A 173 -4.12 -18.00 -7.43
C GLY A 173 -5.48 -18.32 -8.05
N VAL A 174 -6.36 -17.33 -8.20
CA VAL A 174 -7.65 -17.50 -8.89
C VAL A 174 -7.43 -17.69 -10.39
N LEU A 175 -6.57 -16.88 -11.01
CA LEU A 175 -6.33 -16.94 -12.45
C LEU A 175 -5.77 -18.31 -12.87
N ARG A 176 -4.75 -18.83 -12.18
CA ARG A 176 -4.19 -20.17 -12.47
C ARG A 176 -5.22 -21.30 -12.33
N ARG A 177 -6.18 -21.16 -11.40
CA ARG A 177 -7.23 -22.16 -11.18
C ARG A 177 -8.36 -22.08 -12.20
N THR A 178 -8.75 -20.88 -12.59
CA THR A 178 -9.98 -20.64 -13.39
C THR A 178 -9.70 -20.40 -14.87
N ALA A 179 -8.50 -19.92 -15.21
CA ALA A 179 -8.06 -19.62 -16.57
C ALA A 179 -6.53 -19.86 -16.69
N PRO A 180 -6.04 -21.10 -16.56
CA PRO A 180 -4.60 -21.41 -16.55
C PRO A 180 -3.85 -20.91 -17.79
N GLY A 181 -4.47 -20.93 -18.97
CA GLY A 181 -3.88 -20.40 -20.21
C GLY A 181 -3.58 -18.89 -20.17
N ARG A 182 -4.20 -18.16 -19.25
CA ARG A 182 -4.00 -16.72 -19.03
C ARG A 182 -2.95 -16.41 -17.96
N ALA A 183 -2.38 -17.43 -17.30
CA ALA A 183 -1.38 -17.21 -16.25
C ALA A 183 -0.14 -16.44 -16.75
N ALA A 184 0.18 -16.55 -18.04
CA ALA A 184 1.26 -15.80 -18.68
C ALA A 184 1.02 -14.27 -18.72
N GLU A 185 -0.21 -13.80 -18.49
CA GLU A 185 -0.55 -12.37 -18.45
C GLU A 185 -0.14 -11.70 -17.11
N ILE A 186 0.07 -12.49 -16.05
CA ILE A 186 0.34 -11.99 -14.69
C ILE A 186 1.57 -11.06 -14.64
N PRO A 187 2.74 -11.42 -15.21
CA PRO A 187 3.92 -10.57 -15.15
C PRO A 187 3.71 -9.21 -15.84
N ALA A 188 2.98 -9.19 -16.96
CA ALA A 188 2.67 -7.96 -17.68
C ALA A 188 1.72 -7.06 -16.87
N ALA A 189 0.67 -7.66 -16.28
CA ALA A 189 -0.26 -6.93 -15.41
C ALA A 189 0.43 -6.35 -14.16
N LEU A 190 1.35 -7.10 -13.54
CA LEU A 190 2.17 -6.60 -12.44
C LEU A 190 3.05 -5.41 -12.87
N ALA A 191 3.73 -5.51 -14.02
CA ALA A 191 4.62 -4.46 -14.51
C ALA A 191 3.86 -3.16 -14.82
N THR A 192 2.79 -3.23 -15.60
CA THR A 192 1.98 -2.06 -15.96
C THR A 192 1.40 -1.38 -14.72
N ARG A 193 0.92 -2.16 -13.76
CA ARG A 193 0.27 -1.60 -12.57
C ARG A 193 1.25 -1.10 -11.53
N ALA A 194 2.42 -1.73 -11.38
CA ALA A 194 3.52 -1.18 -10.61
C ALA A 194 3.94 0.19 -11.17
N GLU A 195 3.98 0.33 -12.49
CA GLU A 195 4.23 1.62 -13.14
C GLU A 195 3.14 2.65 -12.78
N ARG A 196 1.85 2.32 -12.87
CA ARG A 196 0.76 3.25 -12.45
C ARG A 196 0.87 3.69 -10.99
N VAL A 197 1.28 2.80 -10.11
CA VAL A 197 1.53 3.12 -8.69
C VAL A 197 2.64 4.16 -8.57
N LEU A 198 3.79 3.94 -9.24
CA LEU A 198 4.92 4.88 -9.21
C LEU A 198 4.60 6.21 -9.91
N GLU A 199 3.86 6.18 -11.02
CA GLU A 199 3.41 7.40 -11.70
C GLU A 199 2.52 8.23 -10.77
N THR A 200 1.55 7.59 -10.10
CA THR A 200 0.66 8.27 -9.15
C THR A 200 1.46 8.86 -7.99
N ALA A 201 2.47 8.14 -7.49
CA ALA A 201 3.35 8.65 -6.43
C ALA A 201 4.13 9.89 -6.88
N ALA A 202 4.78 9.82 -8.04
CA ALA A 202 5.58 10.90 -8.61
C ALA A 202 4.72 12.13 -8.94
N ALA A 203 3.53 11.93 -9.50
CA ALA A 203 2.57 13.01 -9.81
C ALA A 203 2.15 13.82 -8.58
N HIS A 204 2.17 13.20 -7.38
CA HIS A 204 1.85 13.86 -6.11
C HIS A 204 3.09 14.28 -5.32
N GLY A 205 4.27 14.24 -5.94
CA GLY A 205 5.51 14.75 -5.35
C GLY A 205 6.08 13.90 -4.22
N TYR A 206 5.64 12.65 -4.04
CA TYR A 206 6.26 11.77 -3.06
C TYR A 206 7.69 11.43 -3.48
N ARG A 207 8.63 11.64 -2.57
CA ARG A 207 10.03 11.22 -2.73
C ARG A 207 10.37 10.00 -1.89
N ARG A 208 9.57 9.70 -0.86
CA ARG A 208 9.76 8.55 0.01
C ARG A 208 8.62 7.56 -0.17
N LEU A 209 8.96 6.30 -0.43
CA LEU A 209 7.98 5.24 -0.67
C LEU A 209 8.17 4.07 0.30
N VAL A 210 7.05 3.50 0.73
CA VAL A 210 6.99 2.19 1.37
C VAL A 210 6.24 1.24 0.45
N LEU A 211 6.98 0.31 -0.12
CA LEU A 211 6.50 -0.77 -0.99
C LEU A 211 6.62 -2.11 -0.25
N GLY A 212 6.48 -3.23 -0.95
CA GLY A 212 6.71 -4.55 -0.38
C GLY A 212 6.16 -5.68 -1.24
N ALA A 213 5.87 -6.81 -0.60
CA ALA A 213 5.40 -8.05 -1.21
C ALA A 213 3.93 -8.00 -1.69
N TRP A 214 3.65 -7.05 -2.57
CA TRP A 214 2.32 -6.76 -3.12
C TRP A 214 1.74 -7.97 -3.85
N GLY A 215 0.63 -8.50 -3.34
CA GLY A 215 -0.04 -9.66 -3.92
C GLY A 215 0.63 -11.02 -3.67
N CYS A 216 1.72 -11.10 -2.90
CA CYS A 216 2.43 -12.36 -2.63
C CYS A 216 1.77 -13.23 -1.55
N GLY A 217 0.76 -12.70 -0.84
CA GLY A 217 -0.01 -13.44 0.16
C GLY A 217 -1.19 -14.20 -0.46
N VAL A 218 -2.42 -13.83 -0.08
CA VAL A 218 -3.67 -14.47 -0.53
C VAL A 218 -3.79 -14.54 -2.07
N PHE A 219 -3.23 -13.57 -2.79
CA PHE A 219 -3.29 -13.52 -4.25
C PHE A 219 -2.23 -14.40 -4.94
N GLN A 220 -1.26 -14.95 -4.20
CA GLN A 220 -0.29 -15.94 -4.66
C GLN A 220 0.56 -15.51 -5.87
N ASN A 221 0.90 -14.22 -5.97
CA ASN A 221 1.92 -13.78 -6.92
C ASN A 221 3.29 -14.30 -6.46
N ASP A 222 4.16 -14.59 -7.43
CA ASP A 222 5.55 -14.94 -7.16
C ASP A 222 6.31 -13.70 -6.64
N PRO A 223 6.89 -13.73 -5.42
CA PRO A 223 7.68 -12.62 -4.89
C PRO A 223 8.79 -12.15 -5.81
N ALA A 224 9.44 -13.06 -6.57
CA ALA A 224 10.49 -12.70 -7.51
C ALA A 224 9.95 -11.90 -8.69
N GLN A 225 8.75 -12.23 -9.18
CA GLN A 225 8.09 -11.47 -10.25
C GLN A 225 7.67 -10.08 -9.77
N VAL A 226 7.12 -9.97 -8.57
CA VAL A 226 6.72 -8.68 -7.98
C VAL A 226 7.94 -7.79 -7.74
N ALA A 227 8.99 -8.33 -7.12
CA ALA A 227 10.24 -7.59 -6.91
C ALA A 227 10.89 -7.20 -8.24
N GLY A 228 10.89 -8.10 -9.24
CA GLY A 228 11.40 -7.83 -10.58
C GLY A 228 10.64 -6.72 -11.32
N ALA A 229 9.31 -6.66 -11.17
CA ALA A 229 8.49 -5.60 -11.76
C ALA A 229 8.88 -4.21 -11.22
N PHE A 230 9.05 -4.08 -9.90
CA PHE A 230 9.53 -2.83 -9.30
C PHE A 230 11.00 -2.55 -9.65
N ARG A 231 11.87 -3.57 -9.62
CA ARG A 231 13.29 -3.41 -9.97
C ARG A 231 13.48 -2.88 -11.38
N LYS A 232 12.71 -3.36 -12.36
CA LYS A 232 12.79 -2.87 -13.75
C LYS A 232 12.47 -1.38 -13.87
N LEU A 233 11.61 -0.86 -13.00
CA LEU A 233 11.19 0.53 -13.00
C LEU A 233 12.15 1.43 -12.19
N LEU A 234 12.71 0.90 -11.11
CA LEU A 234 13.49 1.65 -10.11
C LEU A 234 15.01 1.47 -10.23
N GLY A 235 15.48 0.40 -10.87
CA GLY A 235 16.91 0.12 -11.05
C GLY A 235 17.52 0.89 -12.22
N ALA A 236 18.81 0.63 -12.48
CA ALA A 236 19.58 1.27 -13.55
C ALA A 236 18.87 1.21 -14.92
N GLY A 237 18.74 2.37 -15.58
CA GLY A 237 18.02 2.53 -16.84
C GLY A 237 16.49 2.47 -16.72
N GLY A 238 15.96 2.29 -15.51
CA GLY A 238 14.54 2.28 -15.23
C GLY A 238 13.92 3.67 -15.30
N ARG A 239 12.65 3.75 -15.70
CA ARG A 239 11.91 5.01 -15.86
C ARG A 239 11.93 5.89 -14.60
N PHE A 240 12.02 5.29 -13.42
CA PHE A 240 11.97 5.96 -12.13
C PHE A 240 13.30 5.92 -11.36
N GLU A 241 14.39 5.51 -11.99
CA GLU A 241 15.72 5.33 -11.38
C GLU A 241 16.15 6.51 -10.49
N ARG A 242 15.88 7.74 -10.94
CA ARG A 242 16.29 9.00 -10.28
C ARG A 242 15.11 9.85 -9.82
N THR A 243 13.97 9.21 -9.54
CA THR A 243 12.72 9.91 -9.20
C THR A 243 12.49 10.04 -7.70
N PHE A 244 12.85 9.02 -6.94
CA PHE A 244 12.58 8.94 -5.50
C PHE A 244 13.88 9.15 -4.72
N GLU A 245 13.78 9.64 -3.49
CA GLU A 245 14.91 9.80 -2.57
C GLU A 245 15.16 8.50 -1.80
N GLN A 246 14.09 7.89 -1.28
CA GLN A 246 14.18 6.70 -0.46
C GLN A 246 13.01 5.76 -0.70
N ILE A 247 13.29 4.47 -0.89
CA ILE A 247 12.29 3.43 -1.10
C ILE A 247 12.57 2.29 -0.12
N VAL A 248 11.58 1.98 0.71
CA VAL A 248 11.63 0.85 1.64
C VAL A 248 10.67 -0.23 1.18
N PHE A 249 11.20 -1.39 0.84
CA PHE A 249 10.42 -2.62 0.71
C PHE A 249 10.26 -3.25 2.10
N GLY A 250 9.19 -2.87 2.80
CA GLY A 250 8.81 -3.44 4.09
C GLY A 250 8.13 -4.79 3.90
N VAL A 251 8.88 -5.88 4.11
CA VAL A 251 8.39 -7.25 3.89
C VAL A 251 8.30 -7.99 5.23
N LEU A 252 7.18 -7.79 5.92
CA LEU A 252 6.82 -8.53 7.13
C LEU A 252 6.50 -9.99 6.79
N ASP A 253 7.56 -10.79 6.63
CA ASP A 253 7.49 -12.17 6.22
C ASP A 253 7.32 -13.12 7.40
N ARG A 254 6.27 -13.94 7.36
CA ARG A 254 5.98 -14.99 8.34
C ARG A 254 6.15 -16.40 7.77
N THR A 255 6.64 -16.52 6.54
CA THR A 255 6.92 -17.81 5.93
C THR A 255 8.15 -18.46 6.59
N PRO A 256 8.19 -19.81 6.71
CA PRO A 256 9.40 -20.51 7.12
C PRO A 256 10.58 -20.09 6.22
N GLY A 257 11.71 -19.72 6.81
CA GLY A 257 12.90 -19.29 6.08
C GLY A 257 12.83 -17.88 5.48
N THR A 258 11.77 -17.10 5.71
CA THR A 258 11.63 -15.72 5.17
C THR A 258 11.79 -15.61 3.66
N THR A 259 11.30 -16.63 2.94
CA THR A 259 11.49 -16.79 1.48
C THR A 259 10.95 -15.62 0.65
N VAL A 260 9.88 -14.96 1.11
CA VAL A 260 9.30 -13.80 0.42
C VAL A 260 10.24 -12.61 0.56
N ARG A 261 10.71 -12.31 1.77
CA ARG A 261 11.67 -11.21 1.99
C ARG A 261 12.97 -11.46 1.25
N GLU A 262 13.49 -12.68 1.30
CA GLU A 262 14.72 -13.03 0.58
C GLU A 262 14.62 -12.82 -0.94
N ALA A 263 13.45 -13.04 -1.55
CA ALA A 263 13.26 -12.77 -2.97
C ALA A 263 13.45 -11.27 -3.28
N PHE A 264 12.97 -10.38 -2.41
CA PHE A 264 13.21 -8.94 -2.52
C PHE A 264 14.68 -8.60 -2.26
N VAL A 265 15.31 -9.18 -1.23
CA VAL A 265 16.74 -8.98 -0.97
C VAL A 265 17.56 -9.36 -2.20
N ARG A 266 17.33 -10.54 -2.80
CA ARG A 266 18.05 -10.98 -4.02
C ARG A 266 17.81 -10.05 -5.20
N ALA A 267 16.58 -9.58 -5.39
CA ALA A 267 16.24 -8.68 -6.49
C ALA A 267 16.98 -7.33 -6.40
N PHE A 268 17.17 -6.80 -5.19
CA PHE A 268 17.76 -5.48 -4.97
C PHE A 268 19.24 -5.49 -4.50
N ALA A 269 19.81 -6.65 -4.13
CA ALA A 269 21.22 -6.79 -3.72
C ALA A 269 22.23 -6.54 -4.85
N SER A 270 21.79 -6.64 -6.12
CA SER A 270 22.65 -6.44 -7.30
C SER A 270 22.67 -5.00 -7.81
N ALA A 271 21.97 -4.10 -7.12
CA ALA A 271 22.11 -2.68 -7.34
C ALA A 271 23.12 -2.16 -6.32
N GLY A 272 24.36 -1.94 -6.74
CA GLY A 272 25.18 -0.95 -6.07
C GLY A 272 24.49 0.39 -6.29
N VAL A 273 23.67 0.78 -5.33
CA VAL A 273 23.17 2.14 -5.16
C VAL A 273 23.85 2.73 -3.95
#